data_AF-A0A8T0B1P1-F1
#
_entry.id   AF-A0A8T0B1P1-F1
#
_cell.length_a   1.000
_cell.length_b   1.000
_cell.length_c   1.000
_cell.angle_alpha   90.00
_cell.angle_beta   90.00
_cell.angle_gamma   90.00
#
_symmetry.space_group_name_H-M   'P 1'
#
loop_
_entity.id
_entity.type
_entity.pdbx_description
1 polymer ?
#
loop_
_entity_poly.entity_id
_entity_poly.type
_entity_poly.pdbx_seq_one_letter_code
_entity_poly.pdbx_strand_id
1 'polypeptide(L)'
;MPGVGEIMEHEEDWGSISDSDLLDIQSEHFCTEVFSQPSCSSATGDTHNNSPSALTASLHTMVEKFKQSPVKRNEETGVKRKRDADDDRIPPLRFGKRYLGVSLLSEQTWCEKKVVYGILKPQIRKREKQRIEVQTGTSIHLARELEVHDVVPISIQSHEDAVSISLINMLSMIPCFETGLCVREFPVFGIVEGVYLKGVIDELSYNQKGELVLKELKTRRQNSLPGASQAHSHHFQVGLYKLLFDALVRGEVKKEQILEHLKLRVSLALGTEVIARAAKCGINITTFGELLDAFFLTMSCSDLPCVDVLQLEYCHQASTSIIDNVLVPFDESQLRAELQRNLEYWRGQREPKGVDIEEAWKCTWCTFVEICDWKKNRSQVPESFHMN
;
A
#
# COMPACT_ATOMS: atom_id res chain seq x y z
N MET A 1 9.84 -44.64 -36.23
CA MET A 1 9.27 -44.62 -34.87
C MET A 1 10.27 -45.20 -33.90
N PRO A 2 10.41 -44.63 -32.70
CA PRO A 2 10.77 -43.23 -32.39
C PRO A 2 12.31 -43.08 -32.39
N GLY A 3 12.93 -41.90 -32.31
CA GLY A 3 12.40 -40.60 -31.90
C GLY A 3 13.06 -40.15 -30.59
N VAL A 4 14.35 -39.84 -30.65
CA VAL A 4 15.07 -39.18 -29.54
C VAL A 4 14.89 -37.68 -29.74
N GLY A 5 14.15 -37.04 -28.83
CA GLY A 5 13.92 -35.60 -28.80
C GLY A 5 14.02 -35.13 -27.35
N GLU A 6 14.75 -34.05 -27.13
CA GLU A 6 15.16 -33.59 -25.81
C GLU A 6 13.99 -33.13 -24.94
N ILE A 7 14.13 -33.34 -23.63
CA ILE A 7 13.23 -32.77 -22.64
C ILE A 7 13.62 -31.30 -22.48
N MET A 8 12.85 -30.40 -23.07
CA MET A 8 12.92 -28.98 -22.74
C MET A 8 12.37 -28.76 -21.34
N GLU A 9 13.27 -28.50 -20.39
CA GLU A 9 12.89 -27.93 -19.09
C GLU A 9 12.41 -26.49 -19.32
N HIS A 10 11.13 -26.24 -19.06
CA HIS A 10 10.57 -24.89 -19.06
C HIS A 10 10.88 -24.22 -17.71
N GLU A 11 12.00 -23.49 -17.65
CA GLU A 11 12.17 -22.46 -16.62
C GLU A 11 11.17 -21.33 -16.90
N GLU A 12 10.16 -21.19 -16.02
CA GLU A 12 9.21 -20.08 -16.09
C GLU A 12 9.82 -18.81 -15.47
N ASP A 13 10.42 -17.98 -16.31
CA ASP A 13 10.86 -16.63 -15.97
C ASP A 13 9.67 -15.71 -15.65
N TRP A 14 9.45 -15.44 -14.35
CA TRP A 14 8.38 -14.58 -13.84
C TRP A 14 8.91 -13.18 -13.49
N GLY A 15 9.33 -12.42 -14.50
CA GLY A 15 9.82 -11.05 -14.35
C GLY A 15 8.83 -10.07 -13.68
N SER A 16 9.31 -9.48 -12.58
CA SER A 16 8.94 -8.20 -11.92
C SER A 16 7.58 -7.56 -12.27
N ILE A 17 6.73 -7.41 -11.25
CA ILE A 17 5.45 -6.69 -11.27
C ILE A 17 5.48 -5.66 -10.13
N SER A 18 5.15 -4.40 -10.42
CA SER A 18 5.13 -3.28 -9.44
C SER A 18 4.46 -3.61 -8.10
N ASP A 19 5.19 -3.35 -7.00
CA ASP A 19 4.99 -3.90 -5.66
C ASP A 19 3.69 -3.52 -4.96
N SER A 20 3.20 -2.30 -5.19
CA SER A 20 1.95 -1.83 -4.58
C SER A 20 0.74 -2.70 -4.93
N ASP A 21 0.85 -3.49 -6.01
CA ASP A 21 -0.20 -4.35 -6.53
C ASP A 21 0.17 -5.86 -6.46
N LEU A 22 1.38 -6.18 -5.98
CA LEU A 22 1.85 -7.55 -5.72
C LEU A 22 1.14 -8.12 -4.48
N LEU A 23 1.08 -7.31 -3.42
CA LEU A 23 0.61 -7.61 -2.05
C LEU A 23 -0.86 -8.07 -1.92
N ASP A 24 -1.61 -8.08 -3.02
CA ASP A 24 -3.02 -8.50 -3.09
C ASP A 24 -3.27 -9.77 -3.93
N ILE A 25 -2.25 -10.30 -4.63
CA ILE A 25 -2.33 -11.55 -5.41
C ILE A 25 -1.16 -12.50 -5.09
N GLN A 26 -0.01 -11.99 -4.67
CA GLN A 26 1.13 -12.75 -4.16
C GLN A 26 1.56 -12.16 -2.81
N SER A 27 1.41 -12.97 -1.76
CA SER A 27 2.35 -12.90 -0.63
C SER A 27 3.72 -13.27 -1.18
N GLU A 28 4.79 -12.63 -0.69
CA GLU A 28 6.16 -12.71 -1.24
C GLU A 28 6.28 -11.92 -2.59
N HIS A 29 7.36 -11.18 -2.89
CA HIS A 29 8.76 -11.22 -2.44
C HIS A 29 9.39 -9.79 -2.38
N PHE A 30 10.70 -9.71 -2.11
CA PHE A 30 11.64 -8.56 -2.26
C PHE A 30 11.81 -7.56 -1.09
N CYS A 31 13.09 -7.25 -0.76
CA CYS A 31 13.53 -6.35 0.30
C CYS A 31 14.93 -5.76 0.02
N THR A 32 15.11 -4.45 0.18
CA THR A 32 16.39 -3.69 0.15
C THR A 32 17.55 -4.24 1.00
N GLU A 33 18.83 -4.04 0.61
CA GLU A 33 20.06 -4.20 1.45
C GLU A 33 20.92 -2.93 1.62
N VAL A 34 21.72 -2.85 2.69
CA VAL A 34 22.67 -1.75 3.01
C VAL A 34 23.95 -2.33 3.67
N PHE A 35 25.13 -1.79 3.33
CA PHE A 35 26.47 -2.25 3.79
C PHE A 35 26.93 -1.64 5.13
N SER A 36 27.95 -2.23 5.79
CA SER A 36 28.36 -1.86 7.16
C SER A 36 29.85 -2.04 7.52
N GLN A 37 30.26 -1.41 8.64
CA GLN A 37 31.40 -1.75 9.56
C GLN A 37 32.82 -1.28 9.16
N PRO A 38 33.82 -1.19 10.10
CA PRO A 38 33.92 -1.70 11.51
C PRO A 38 34.30 -0.65 12.60
N SER A 39 34.53 -0.91 13.91
CA SER A 39 34.01 -1.86 14.94
C SER A 39 34.60 -1.49 16.35
N CYS A 40 34.51 -2.38 17.38
CA CYS A 40 35.01 -2.27 18.79
C CYS A 40 34.29 -1.27 19.74
N SER A 41 34.05 -1.47 21.06
CA SER A 41 34.12 -2.61 22.04
C SER A 41 33.68 -2.07 23.44
N SER A 42 33.35 -2.78 24.54
CA SER A 42 32.89 -4.17 24.88
C SER A 42 32.60 -4.28 26.41
N ALA A 43 31.90 -5.34 26.89
CA ALA A 43 31.75 -5.78 28.32
C ALA A 43 30.81 -4.93 29.25
N THR A 44 30.12 -5.39 30.33
CA THR A 44 29.86 -6.71 31.01
C THR A 44 28.77 -6.58 32.12
N GLY A 45 28.10 -7.70 32.53
CA GLY A 45 27.40 -7.89 33.83
C GLY A 45 25.84 -7.77 33.82
N ASP A 46 25.00 -8.76 34.19
CA ASP A 46 24.77 -9.45 35.50
C ASP A 46 23.81 -8.68 36.46
N THR A 47 22.80 -9.23 37.18
CA THR A 47 21.99 -10.48 37.14
C THR A 47 20.70 -10.32 38.00
N HIS A 48 19.73 -11.24 37.91
CA HIS A 48 18.74 -11.70 38.94
C HIS A 48 17.41 -10.96 39.28
N ASN A 49 16.30 -11.67 38.95
CA ASN A 49 15.20 -12.17 39.83
C ASN A 49 14.47 -11.28 40.86
N ASN A 50 13.15 -11.06 40.68
CA ASN A 50 12.07 -11.87 41.30
C ASN A 50 10.65 -11.26 41.13
N SER A 51 9.65 -12.13 41.04
CA SER A 51 8.20 -11.85 41.24
C SER A 51 7.72 -12.64 42.49
N PRO A 52 6.42 -12.80 42.87
CA PRO A 52 5.16 -12.31 42.28
C PRO A 52 4.10 -11.85 43.34
N SER A 53 2.81 -11.93 42.96
CA SER A 53 1.52 -11.71 43.69
C SER A 53 0.92 -10.29 43.53
N ALA A 54 -0.25 -10.06 42.91
CA ALA A 54 -1.58 -10.71 42.87
C ALA A 54 -2.50 -10.37 44.05
N LEU A 55 -3.67 -9.76 43.77
CA LEU A 55 -5.01 -10.11 44.28
C LEU A 55 -6.07 -9.03 43.94
N THR A 56 -7.22 -9.47 43.37
CA THR A 56 -8.61 -8.96 43.58
C THR A 56 -8.99 -7.48 43.32
N ALA A 57 -10.23 -7.12 42.96
CA ALA A 57 -11.36 -7.87 42.39
C ALA A 57 -12.43 -6.90 41.82
N SER A 58 -13.11 -7.34 40.77
CA SER A 58 -14.50 -7.08 40.35
C SER A 58 -15.32 -5.93 40.98
N LEU A 59 -15.96 -5.12 40.13
CA LEU A 59 -17.37 -4.74 40.31
C LEU A 59 -18.07 -4.61 38.93
N HIS A 60 -19.40 -4.65 38.90
CA HIS A 60 -20.14 -5.38 37.88
C HIS A 60 -21.47 -4.68 37.48
N THR A 61 -21.86 -4.69 36.19
CA THR A 61 -23.23 -4.38 35.66
C THR A 61 -23.71 -2.92 35.83
N MET A 62 -24.25 -2.19 34.84
CA MET A 62 -25.62 -2.23 34.25
C MET A 62 -25.80 -0.98 33.34
N VAL A 63 -26.78 -0.78 32.43
CA VAL A 63 -27.91 -1.60 31.95
C VAL A 63 -28.26 -1.30 30.47
N GLU A 64 -29.27 -2.00 29.97
CA GLU A 64 -29.93 -2.09 28.66
C GLU A 64 -30.57 -0.89 27.91
N LYS A 65 -30.83 -1.17 26.61
CA LYS A 65 -32.04 -0.86 25.78
C LYS A 65 -32.29 0.59 25.32
N PHE A 66 -32.24 0.75 23.99
CA PHE A 66 -33.42 1.16 23.22
C PHE A 66 -33.57 0.29 21.94
N LYS A 67 -34.79 -0.20 21.68
CA LYS A 67 -35.19 -0.89 20.43
C LYS A 67 -36.31 -0.10 19.76
N GLN A 68 -36.19 0.11 18.44
CA GLN A 68 -37.28 0.34 17.46
C GLN A 68 -36.60 0.38 16.08
N SER A 69 -36.60 -0.70 15.29
CA SER A 69 -37.67 -1.29 14.45
C SER A 69 -37.46 -0.94 12.95
N PRO A 70 -37.78 -1.84 12.00
CA PRO A 70 -36.92 -1.99 10.81
C PRO A 70 -37.43 -1.32 9.53
N VAL A 71 -36.50 -0.77 8.73
CA VAL A 71 -36.75 -0.35 7.34
C VAL A 71 -36.57 -1.54 6.39
N LYS A 72 -37.47 -1.66 5.41
CA LYS A 72 -37.54 -2.79 4.47
C LYS A 72 -36.27 -2.84 3.59
N ARG A 73 -35.63 -4.01 3.51
CA ARG A 73 -34.53 -4.30 2.59
C ARG A 73 -35.10 -4.94 1.32
N ASN A 74 -34.79 -4.38 0.16
CA ASN A 74 -35.01 -5.07 -1.12
C ASN A 74 -34.03 -6.26 -1.19
N GLU A 75 -34.57 -7.46 -1.40
CA GLU A 75 -33.79 -8.67 -1.60
C GLU A 75 -33.46 -8.83 -3.08
N GLU A 76 -32.18 -8.81 -3.45
CA GLU A 76 -31.69 -9.58 -4.60
C GLU A 76 -30.18 -9.87 -4.49
N THR A 77 -29.84 -11.14 -4.29
CA THR A 77 -28.49 -11.74 -4.51
C THR A 77 -27.29 -11.24 -3.68
N GLY A 78 -27.45 -11.12 -2.36
CA GLY A 78 -26.30 -11.11 -1.43
C GLY A 78 -25.95 -12.51 -0.91
N VAL A 79 -24.86 -13.14 -1.38
CA VAL A 79 -24.42 -14.45 -0.88
C VAL A 79 -24.00 -14.35 0.59
N LYS A 80 -24.71 -15.08 1.46
CA LYS A 80 -24.45 -15.15 2.91
C LYS A 80 -23.00 -15.58 3.19
N ARG A 81 -22.20 -14.69 3.80
CA ARG A 81 -21.01 -15.07 4.58
C ARG A 81 -21.23 -14.67 6.03
N LYS A 82 -21.89 -15.56 6.77
CA LYS A 82 -21.88 -15.56 8.24
C LYS A 82 -20.58 -16.25 8.66
N ARG A 83 -19.54 -15.47 8.99
CA ARG A 83 -18.36 -15.92 9.73
C ARG A 83 -18.02 -14.84 10.74
N ASP A 84 -17.97 -15.27 12.00
CA ASP A 84 -17.22 -14.69 13.11
C ASP A 84 -17.39 -13.19 13.30
N ALA A 85 -18.49 -12.83 13.96
CA ALA A 85 -18.63 -11.56 14.65
C ALA A 85 -17.75 -11.61 15.92
N ASP A 86 -16.48 -11.28 15.74
CA ASP A 86 -15.57 -10.98 16.84
C ASP A 86 -14.71 -9.78 16.44
N ASP A 87 -14.83 -8.73 17.26
CA ASP A 87 -14.37 -7.35 17.07
C ASP A 87 -15.17 -6.44 16.10
N ASP A 88 -16.19 -5.76 16.64
CA ASP A 88 -16.94 -4.67 15.98
C ASP A 88 -16.11 -3.39 15.75
N ARG A 89 -14.86 -3.28 16.25
CA ARG A 89 -14.04 -2.06 16.15
C ARG A 89 -13.39 -1.88 14.78
N ILE A 90 -13.15 -2.96 14.05
CA ILE A 90 -12.53 -2.94 12.72
C ILE A 90 -13.62 -3.17 11.66
N PRO A 91 -13.98 -2.15 10.84
CA PRO A 91 -14.98 -2.34 9.78
C PRO A 91 -14.51 -3.38 8.75
N PRO A 92 -15.27 -4.48 8.53
CA PRO A 92 -14.89 -5.47 7.53
C PRO A 92 -15.05 -4.88 6.13
N LEU A 93 -13.94 -4.72 5.41
CA LEU A 93 -13.95 -4.17 4.06
C LEU A 93 -14.46 -5.18 3.04
N ARG A 94 -15.00 -4.69 1.91
CA ARG A 94 -15.36 -5.53 0.75
C ARG A 94 -14.19 -6.43 0.36
N PHE A 95 -14.53 -7.67 -0.02
CA PHE A 95 -13.62 -8.78 -0.29
C PHE A 95 -12.81 -9.29 0.91
N GLY A 96 -13.09 -8.83 2.13
CA GLY A 96 -12.41 -9.30 3.36
C GLY A 96 -11.01 -8.74 3.53
N LYS A 97 -10.70 -7.61 2.90
CA LYS A 97 -9.41 -6.93 3.07
C LYS A 97 -9.28 -6.36 4.49
N ARG A 98 -8.06 -6.43 5.04
CA ARG A 98 -7.69 -5.78 6.32
C ARG A 98 -7.12 -4.37 6.13
N TYR A 99 -6.64 -4.07 4.93
CA TYR A 99 -6.07 -2.79 4.54
C TYR A 99 -6.45 -2.45 3.10
N LEU A 100 -6.20 -1.20 2.68
CA LEU A 100 -6.23 -0.79 1.27
C LEU A 100 -4.87 -0.20 0.86
N GLY A 101 -4.39 -0.59 -0.32
CA GLY A 101 -3.20 0.02 -0.91
C GLY A 101 -3.51 1.42 -1.46
N VAL A 102 -2.59 2.37 -1.32
CA VAL A 102 -2.75 3.71 -1.91
C VAL A 102 -2.90 3.65 -3.43
N SER A 103 -2.13 2.80 -4.13
CA SER A 103 -2.29 2.59 -5.57
C SER A 103 -3.68 2.06 -5.95
N LEU A 104 -4.24 1.14 -5.16
CA LEU A 104 -5.60 0.62 -5.36
C LEU A 104 -6.68 1.71 -5.18
N LEU A 105 -6.46 2.63 -4.24
CA LEU A 105 -7.31 3.81 -4.06
C LEU A 105 -7.12 4.85 -5.17
N SER A 106 -5.91 5.00 -5.72
CA SER A 106 -5.65 5.82 -6.90
C SER A 106 -6.34 5.24 -8.15
N GLU A 107 -6.26 3.93 -8.38
CA GLU A 107 -7.03 3.23 -9.43
C GLU A 107 -8.55 3.43 -9.28
N GLN A 108 -9.05 3.52 -8.04
CA GLN A 108 -10.46 3.75 -7.78
C GLN A 108 -10.92 5.13 -8.30
N THR A 109 -10.09 6.18 -8.14
CA THR A 109 -10.39 7.51 -8.71
C THR A 109 -10.47 7.50 -10.24
N TRP A 110 -9.81 6.54 -10.90
CA TRP A 110 -9.92 6.38 -12.35
C TRP A 110 -11.25 5.74 -12.76
N CYS A 111 -11.61 4.60 -12.13
CA CYS A 111 -12.87 3.88 -12.33
C CYS A 111 -13.07 2.76 -11.30
N GLU A 112 -14.07 2.88 -10.41
CA GLU A 112 -14.30 1.87 -9.37
C GLU A 112 -14.70 0.51 -9.95
N LYS A 113 -15.55 0.48 -10.99
CA LYS A 113 -15.89 -0.76 -11.70
C LYS A 113 -14.64 -1.49 -12.20
N LYS A 114 -13.60 -0.78 -12.67
CA LYS A 114 -12.32 -1.40 -13.08
C LYS A 114 -11.67 -2.11 -11.89
N VAL A 115 -11.57 -1.45 -10.74
CA VAL A 115 -11.01 -2.03 -9.50
C VAL A 115 -11.79 -3.29 -9.09
N VAL A 116 -13.13 -3.23 -9.12
CA VAL A 116 -14.00 -4.38 -8.80
C VAL A 116 -13.77 -5.55 -9.75
N TYR A 117 -13.74 -5.32 -11.07
CA TYR A 117 -13.46 -6.37 -12.04
C TYR A 117 -12.03 -6.92 -11.92
N GLY A 118 -11.05 -6.09 -11.58
CA GLY A 118 -9.67 -6.52 -11.32
C GLY A 118 -9.58 -7.53 -10.18
N ILE A 119 -10.37 -7.35 -9.11
CA ILE A 119 -10.45 -8.29 -7.98
C ILE A 119 -11.27 -9.54 -8.35
N LEU A 120 -12.39 -9.38 -9.07
CA LEU A 120 -13.29 -10.48 -9.45
C LEU A 120 -12.79 -11.34 -10.63
N LYS A 121 -11.81 -10.85 -11.39
CA LYS A 121 -11.21 -11.49 -12.58
C LYS A 121 -9.68 -11.36 -12.56
N PRO A 122 -8.98 -11.99 -11.58
CA PRO A 122 -7.53 -11.86 -11.42
C PRO A 122 -6.75 -12.31 -12.67
N GLN A 123 -7.27 -13.25 -13.47
CA GLN A 123 -6.70 -13.68 -14.74
C GLN A 123 -6.74 -12.61 -15.86
N ILE A 124 -7.61 -11.60 -15.73
CA ILE A 124 -7.62 -10.43 -16.60
C ILE A 124 -6.66 -9.38 -16.05
N ARG A 125 -6.65 -9.13 -14.73
CA ARG A 125 -5.69 -8.22 -14.06
C ARG A 125 -4.22 -8.66 -14.32
N LYS A 126 -3.91 -9.96 -14.23
CA LYS A 126 -2.56 -10.51 -14.54
C LYS A 126 -2.14 -10.19 -15.98
N ARG A 127 -3.04 -10.37 -16.96
CA ARG A 127 -2.75 -10.01 -18.37
C ARG A 127 -2.66 -8.51 -18.62
N GLU A 128 -3.35 -7.69 -17.83
CA GLU A 128 -3.19 -6.23 -17.88
C GLU A 128 -1.81 -5.80 -17.36
N LYS A 129 -1.31 -6.42 -16.29
CA LYS A 129 0.05 -6.21 -15.76
C LYS A 129 1.17 -6.66 -16.69
N GLN A 130 0.93 -7.73 -17.46
CA GLN A 130 1.87 -8.24 -18.47
C GLN A 130 1.92 -7.41 -19.76
N ARG A 131 1.28 -6.24 -19.81
CA ARG A 131 1.42 -5.32 -20.94
C ARG A 131 2.81 -4.71 -20.96
N ILE A 132 3.39 -4.58 -22.15
CA ILE A 132 4.72 -4.02 -22.37
C ILE A 132 4.85 -2.64 -21.69
N GLU A 133 3.86 -1.76 -21.82
CA GLU A 133 3.90 -0.44 -21.18
C GLU A 133 3.96 -0.48 -19.65
N VAL A 134 3.40 -1.52 -19.01
CA VAL A 134 3.42 -1.70 -17.56
C VAL A 134 4.74 -2.34 -17.11
N GLN A 135 5.25 -3.32 -17.88
CA GLN A 135 6.54 -3.94 -17.64
C GLN A 135 7.69 -2.95 -17.81
N THR A 136 7.72 -2.18 -18.91
CA THR A 136 8.70 -1.09 -19.12
C THR A 136 8.63 -0.05 -18.01
N GLY A 137 7.42 0.30 -17.54
CA GLY A 137 7.26 1.17 -16.38
C GLY A 137 7.92 0.58 -15.13
N THR A 138 7.59 -0.68 -14.81
CA THR A 138 8.14 -1.41 -13.65
C THR A 138 9.67 -1.50 -13.70
N SER A 139 10.25 -1.82 -14.87
CA SER A 139 11.71 -1.85 -15.05
C SER A 139 12.40 -0.51 -14.83
N ILE A 140 11.73 0.62 -15.11
CA ILE A 140 12.28 1.96 -14.86
C ILE A 140 12.24 2.30 -13.36
N HIS A 141 11.20 1.89 -12.62
CA HIS A 141 11.19 2.04 -11.14
C HIS A 141 12.28 1.17 -10.51
N LEU A 142 12.36 -0.11 -10.86
CA LEU A 142 13.40 -1.03 -10.38
C LEU A 142 14.82 -0.52 -10.70
N ALA A 143 15.05 0.02 -11.90
CA ALA A 143 16.35 0.60 -12.25
C ALA A 143 16.74 1.78 -11.33
N ARG A 144 15.76 2.55 -10.83
CA ARG A 144 16.00 3.63 -9.87
C ARG A 144 16.16 3.14 -8.45
N GLU A 145 15.39 2.15 -8.02
CA GLU A 145 15.58 1.48 -6.73
C GLU A 145 17.06 1.04 -6.59
N LEU A 146 17.57 0.37 -7.63
CA LEU A 146 18.94 -0.11 -7.76
C LEU A 146 20.03 0.97 -7.88
N GLU A 147 19.68 2.26 -8.03
CA GLU A 147 20.67 3.35 -7.96
C GLU A 147 21.10 3.67 -6.51
N VAL A 148 20.28 3.31 -5.52
CA VAL A 148 20.50 3.64 -4.11
C VAL A 148 20.65 2.40 -3.21
N HIS A 149 20.08 1.25 -3.56
CA HIS A 149 20.19 0.02 -2.78
C HIS A 149 19.94 -1.26 -3.57
N ASP A 150 20.47 -2.39 -3.11
CA ASP A 150 20.29 -3.70 -3.75
C ASP A 150 18.98 -4.37 -3.32
N VAL A 151 18.26 -5.00 -4.26
CA VAL A 151 17.03 -5.75 -3.97
C VAL A 151 17.35 -7.22 -3.66
N VAL A 152 17.01 -7.67 -2.45
CA VAL A 152 17.26 -9.03 -1.94
C VAL A 152 15.95 -9.79 -1.76
N PRO A 153 15.79 -11.00 -2.31
CA PRO A 153 14.64 -11.84 -2.03
C PRO A 153 14.72 -12.40 -0.60
N ILE A 154 13.62 -12.30 0.16
CA ILE A 154 13.48 -12.89 1.50
C ILE A 154 12.26 -13.82 1.52
N SER A 155 12.42 -14.99 2.12
CA SER A 155 11.35 -15.96 2.37
C SER A 155 10.43 -15.49 3.49
N ILE A 156 9.16 -15.25 3.17
CA ILE A 156 8.13 -14.83 4.13
C ILE A 156 7.39 -16.08 4.63
N GLN A 157 7.46 -16.36 5.92
CA GLN A 157 6.85 -17.56 6.52
C GLN A 157 5.53 -17.24 7.26
N SER A 158 5.30 -15.97 7.56
CA SER A 158 4.14 -15.49 8.32
C SER A 158 3.66 -14.10 7.86
N HIS A 159 2.46 -13.71 8.30
CA HIS A 159 1.93 -12.36 8.06
C HIS A 159 2.74 -11.31 8.84
N GLU A 160 3.22 -11.68 10.03
CA GLU A 160 4.14 -10.90 10.84
C GLU A 160 5.49 -10.66 10.13
N ASP A 161 6.05 -11.65 9.41
CA ASP A 161 7.26 -11.47 8.59
C ASP A 161 7.05 -10.43 7.48
N ALA A 162 5.92 -10.51 6.76
CA ALA A 162 5.61 -9.56 5.68
C ALA A 162 5.52 -8.11 6.17
N VAL A 163 5.00 -7.88 7.38
CA VAL A 163 4.98 -6.56 8.02
C VAL A 163 6.37 -6.18 8.53
N SER A 164 7.13 -7.13 9.07
CA SER A 164 8.48 -6.93 9.59
C SER A 164 9.43 -6.38 8.53
N ILE A 165 9.35 -6.88 7.30
CA ILE A 165 10.13 -6.37 6.16
C ILE A 165 9.94 -4.86 5.98
N SER A 166 8.69 -4.38 5.96
CA SER A 166 8.43 -2.95 5.81
C SER A 166 9.04 -2.13 6.96
N LEU A 167 8.95 -2.63 8.20
CA LEU A 167 9.52 -1.96 9.38
C LEU A 167 11.06 -1.94 9.35
N ILE A 168 11.71 -3.04 8.92
CA ILE A 168 13.16 -3.14 8.80
C ILE A 168 13.67 -2.23 7.68
N ASN A 169 12.98 -2.18 6.54
CA ASN A 169 13.31 -1.25 5.45
C ASN A 169 13.28 0.20 5.95
N MET A 170 12.19 0.63 6.60
CA MET A 170 12.09 1.97 7.20
C MET A 170 13.22 2.22 8.21
N LEU A 171 13.46 1.31 9.15
CA LEU A 171 14.55 1.42 10.14
C LEU A 171 15.94 1.54 9.51
N SER A 172 16.17 0.94 8.34
CA SER A 172 17.42 1.07 7.60
C SER A 172 17.53 2.38 6.80
N MET A 173 16.40 2.92 6.34
CA MET A 173 16.33 4.13 5.54
C MET A 173 16.40 5.41 6.39
N ILE A 174 15.83 5.40 7.60
CA ILE A 174 15.74 6.58 8.47
C ILE A 174 17.13 7.22 8.74
N PRO A 175 18.18 6.48 9.17
CA PRO A 175 19.50 7.07 9.39
C PRO A 175 20.14 7.62 8.11
N CYS A 176 19.96 6.96 6.97
CA CYS A 176 20.43 7.47 5.68
C CYS A 176 19.77 8.81 5.34
N PHE A 177 18.46 8.89 5.54
CA PHE A 177 17.68 10.09 5.29
C PHE A 177 18.03 11.24 6.27
N GLU A 178 18.29 10.95 7.55
CA GLU A 178 18.81 11.93 8.52
C GLU A 178 20.22 12.47 8.15
N THR A 179 21.05 11.69 7.47
CA THR A 179 22.33 12.18 6.90
C THR A 179 22.17 12.99 5.61
N GLY A 180 20.94 13.25 5.16
CA GLY A 180 20.64 14.04 3.96
C GLY A 180 20.72 13.26 2.65
N LEU A 181 20.87 11.93 2.69
CA LEU A 181 20.78 11.08 1.50
C LEU A 181 19.33 10.93 1.07
N CYS A 182 19.10 10.77 -0.23
CA CYS A 182 17.78 10.34 -0.72
C CYS A 182 17.54 8.86 -0.39
N VAL A 183 16.28 8.51 -0.15
CA VAL A 183 15.84 7.12 0.04
C VAL A 183 14.71 6.80 -0.94
N ARG A 184 14.66 5.56 -1.42
CA ARG A 184 13.68 5.08 -2.39
C ARG A 184 12.96 3.82 -1.91
N GLU A 185 11.74 3.64 -2.41
CA GLU A 185 10.81 2.59 -1.98
C GLU A 185 10.51 2.64 -0.46
N PHE A 186 10.28 3.85 0.08
CA PHE A 186 10.04 4.06 1.51
C PHE A 186 8.61 3.63 1.90
N PRO A 187 8.43 2.59 2.75
CA PRO A 187 7.09 2.14 3.14
C PRO A 187 6.35 3.17 4.00
N VAL A 188 5.06 3.37 3.76
CA VAL A 188 4.19 4.21 4.60
C VAL A 188 2.88 3.50 4.92
N PHE A 189 2.36 3.71 6.13
CA PHE A 189 1.11 3.12 6.59
C PHE A 189 0.51 3.94 7.74
N GLY A 190 -0.77 3.71 8.00
CA GLY A 190 -1.50 4.38 9.07
C GLY A 190 -2.99 4.11 8.99
N ILE A 191 -3.75 4.57 9.98
CA ILE A 191 -5.21 4.48 9.97
C ILE A 191 -5.78 5.83 9.57
N VAL A 192 -6.55 5.85 8.48
CA VAL A 192 -7.17 7.05 7.93
C VAL A 192 -8.65 6.76 7.72
N GLU A 193 -9.52 7.62 8.25
CA GLU A 193 -10.98 7.43 8.23
C GLU A 193 -11.43 6.04 8.77
N GLY A 194 -10.74 5.51 9.78
CA GLY A 194 -11.02 4.19 10.37
C GLY A 194 -10.67 3.00 9.47
N VAL A 195 -9.76 3.18 8.51
CA VAL A 195 -9.27 2.12 7.62
C VAL A 195 -7.75 2.11 7.62
N TYR A 196 -7.14 0.93 7.75
CA TYR A 196 -5.69 0.78 7.61
C TYR A 196 -5.30 0.98 6.14
N LEU A 197 -4.50 2.00 5.86
CA LEU A 197 -3.93 2.25 4.55
C LEU A 197 -2.44 1.91 4.55
N LYS A 198 -1.94 1.44 3.40
CA LYS A 198 -0.49 1.25 3.20
C LYS A 198 -0.07 1.64 1.79
N GLY A 199 1.19 2.01 1.65
CA GLY A 199 1.79 2.51 0.43
C GLY A 199 3.30 2.40 0.46
N VAL A 200 3.92 2.72 -0.67
CA VAL A 200 5.37 2.84 -0.81
C VAL A 200 5.64 4.12 -1.59
N ILE A 201 6.52 4.97 -1.09
CA ILE A 201 6.91 6.23 -1.72
C ILE A 201 8.14 5.96 -2.59
N ASP A 202 8.05 6.28 -3.88
CA ASP A 202 9.14 6.07 -4.84
C ASP A 202 10.45 6.77 -4.37
N GLU A 203 10.40 8.05 -3.94
CA GLU A 203 11.58 8.80 -3.49
C GLU A 203 11.25 9.86 -2.41
N LEU A 204 12.06 9.90 -1.35
CA LEU A 204 12.15 11.01 -0.38
C LEU A 204 13.55 11.64 -0.48
N SER A 205 13.61 12.96 -0.57
CA SER A 205 14.89 13.69 -0.65
C SER A 205 14.76 15.14 -0.16
N TYR A 206 15.87 15.76 0.25
CA TYR A 206 15.92 17.19 0.54
C TYR A 206 16.32 17.98 -0.71
N ASN A 207 15.64 19.10 -0.97
CA ASN A 207 16.02 20.00 -2.04
C ASN A 207 17.07 21.05 -1.57
N GLN A 208 17.52 21.91 -2.50
CA GLN A 208 18.53 22.94 -2.24
C GLN A 208 18.14 24.00 -1.19
N LYS A 209 16.85 24.07 -0.79
CA LYS A 209 16.37 24.94 0.29
C LYS A 209 16.30 24.25 1.66
N GLY A 210 16.57 22.94 1.71
CA GLY A 210 16.35 22.09 2.90
C GLY A 210 14.90 21.64 3.09
N GLU A 211 14.01 21.87 2.12
CA GLU A 211 12.63 21.38 2.14
C GLU A 211 12.60 19.87 1.83
N LEU A 212 11.83 19.08 2.58
CA LEU A 212 11.59 17.66 2.29
C LEU A 212 10.63 17.50 1.11
N VAL A 213 11.13 16.87 0.05
CA VAL A 213 10.38 16.54 -1.16
C VAL A 213 9.98 15.06 -1.17
N LEU A 214 8.68 14.80 -1.23
CA LEU A 214 8.12 13.51 -1.62
C LEU A 214 7.91 13.53 -3.13
N LYS A 215 8.65 12.66 -3.84
CA LYS A 215 8.59 12.53 -5.28
C LYS A 215 8.02 11.17 -5.67
N GLU A 216 7.06 11.21 -6.59
CA GLU A 216 6.47 10.04 -7.24
C GLU A 216 6.82 10.07 -8.74
N LEU A 217 7.35 8.97 -9.25
CA LEU A 217 7.65 8.76 -10.67
C LEU A 217 6.41 8.25 -11.40
N LYS A 218 6.14 8.83 -12.58
CA LYS A 218 5.11 8.36 -13.50
C LYS A 218 5.66 8.18 -14.90
N THR A 219 5.80 6.93 -15.32
CA THR A 219 6.27 6.59 -16.66
C THR A 219 5.15 6.73 -17.71
N ARG A 220 5.50 7.20 -18.91
CA ARG A 220 4.55 7.56 -19.97
C ARG A 220 5.04 7.12 -21.35
N ARG A 221 4.13 6.51 -22.13
CA ARG A 221 4.37 6.15 -23.54
C ARG A 221 4.35 7.35 -24.50
N GLN A 222 3.74 8.47 -24.08
CA GLN A 222 3.75 9.73 -24.83
C GLN A 222 4.74 10.69 -24.15
N ASN A 223 5.56 11.37 -24.96
CA ASN A 223 6.47 12.42 -24.49
C ASN A 223 5.71 13.74 -24.27
N SER A 224 4.78 13.73 -23.33
CA SER A 224 3.93 14.87 -22.95
C SER A 224 3.36 14.67 -21.55
N LEU A 225 2.89 15.73 -20.90
CA LEU A 225 2.15 15.65 -19.62
C LEU A 225 0.82 14.89 -19.76
N PRO A 226 0.25 14.37 -18.64
CA PRO A 226 -1.01 13.62 -18.69
C PRO A 226 -2.21 14.56 -18.80
N GLY A 227 -3.34 14.03 -19.25
CA GLY A 227 -4.62 14.75 -19.15
C GLY A 227 -5.08 14.88 -17.71
N ALA A 228 -5.94 15.87 -17.43
CA ALA A 228 -6.42 16.18 -16.08
C ALA A 228 -6.92 14.96 -15.29
N SER A 229 -7.70 14.07 -15.92
CA SER A 229 -8.22 12.86 -15.28
C SER A 229 -7.16 11.84 -14.84
N GLN A 230 -5.99 11.83 -15.49
CA GLN A 230 -4.84 11.00 -15.09
C GLN A 230 -4.02 11.70 -14.01
N ALA A 231 -3.78 13.00 -14.18
CA ALA A 231 -3.11 13.82 -13.18
C ALA A 231 -3.86 13.76 -11.83
N HIS A 232 -5.19 13.81 -11.82
CA HIS A 232 -6.02 13.68 -10.63
C HIS A 232 -5.70 12.44 -9.79
N SER A 233 -5.66 11.25 -10.43
CA SER A 233 -5.30 10.00 -9.75
C SER A 233 -3.89 10.03 -9.16
N HIS A 234 -2.94 10.68 -9.83
CA HIS A 234 -1.57 10.84 -9.33
C HIS A 234 -1.49 11.85 -8.16
N HIS A 235 -2.22 12.96 -8.24
CA HIS A 235 -2.31 13.96 -7.16
C HIS A 235 -2.91 13.33 -5.89
N PHE A 236 -3.98 12.54 -6.05
CA PHE A 236 -4.61 11.80 -4.96
C PHE A 236 -3.65 10.78 -4.32
N GLN A 237 -2.82 10.11 -5.12
CA GLN A 237 -1.79 9.18 -4.64
C GLN A 237 -0.73 9.88 -3.77
N VAL A 238 -0.07 10.93 -4.26
CA VAL A 238 0.96 11.64 -3.47
C VAL A 238 0.38 12.34 -2.25
N GLY A 239 -0.86 12.84 -2.33
CA GLY A 239 -1.59 13.37 -1.18
C GLY A 239 -1.79 12.33 -0.09
N LEU A 240 -2.22 11.11 -0.44
CA LEU A 240 -2.35 10.02 0.53
C LEU A 240 -1.00 9.62 1.13
N TYR A 241 0.08 9.58 0.33
CA TYR A 241 1.41 9.29 0.87
C TYR A 241 1.88 10.34 1.88
N LYS A 242 1.73 11.64 1.58
CA LYS A 242 2.04 12.71 2.56
C LYS A 242 1.22 12.57 3.84
N LEU A 243 -0.08 12.30 3.74
CA LEU A 243 -0.94 12.12 4.90
C LEU A 243 -0.46 10.95 5.78
N LEU A 244 -0.03 9.83 5.19
CA LEU A 244 0.50 8.68 5.92
C LEU A 244 1.90 8.94 6.51
N PHE A 245 2.81 9.54 5.73
CA PHE A 245 4.16 9.86 6.18
C PHE A 245 4.14 10.87 7.33
N ASP A 246 3.42 11.97 7.18
CA ASP A 246 3.31 12.99 8.22
C ASP A 246 2.68 12.43 9.50
N ALA A 247 1.69 11.52 9.39
CA ALA A 247 1.09 10.87 10.56
C ALA A 247 2.06 9.92 11.30
N LEU A 248 2.97 9.26 10.57
CA LEU A 248 4.07 8.49 11.16
C LEU A 248 5.05 9.40 11.91
N VAL A 249 5.51 10.47 11.24
CA VAL A 249 6.42 11.48 11.82
C VAL A 249 5.85 12.15 13.06
N ARG A 250 4.55 12.51 13.05
CA ARG A 250 3.88 13.15 14.19
C ARG A 250 3.49 12.17 15.31
N GLY A 251 3.84 10.88 15.21
CA GLY A 251 3.50 9.87 16.21
C GLY A 251 2.00 9.58 16.35
N GLU A 252 1.21 9.86 15.31
CA GLU A 252 -0.25 9.65 15.30
C GLU A 252 -0.62 8.17 15.15
N VAL A 253 0.24 7.38 14.49
CA VAL A 253 0.08 5.93 14.31
C VAL A 253 0.48 5.21 15.60
N LYS A 254 -0.40 4.37 16.16
CA LYS A 254 -0.14 3.66 17.42
C LYS A 254 0.08 2.15 17.27
N LYS A 255 0.87 1.58 18.19
CA LYS A 255 1.20 0.15 18.22
C LYS A 255 -0.05 -0.74 18.27
N GLU A 256 -0.96 -0.42 19.20
CA GLU A 256 -2.19 -1.18 19.45
C GLU A 256 -3.09 -1.19 18.21
N GLN A 257 -3.17 -0.04 17.54
CA GLN A 257 -3.95 0.19 16.32
C GLN A 257 -3.48 -0.70 15.16
N ILE A 258 -2.16 -0.81 14.93
CA ILE A 258 -1.59 -1.71 13.91
C ILE A 258 -1.92 -3.16 14.24
N LEU A 259 -1.69 -3.57 15.50
CA LEU A 259 -1.90 -4.94 15.97
C LEU A 259 -3.36 -5.37 15.82
N GLU A 260 -4.31 -4.51 16.20
CA GLU A 260 -5.75 -4.73 16.09
C GLU A 260 -6.16 -4.86 14.61
N HIS A 261 -5.90 -3.84 13.78
CA HIS A 261 -6.35 -3.81 12.37
C HIS A 261 -5.78 -4.95 11.51
N LEU A 262 -4.50 -5.25 11.68
CA LEU A 262 -3.82 -6.30 10.92
C LEU A 262 -3.99 -7.69 11.55
N LYS A 263 -4.51 -7.78 12.79
CA LYS A 263 -4.64 -9.01 13.60
C LYS A 263 -3.31 -9.76 13.75
N LEU A 264 -2.28 -9.02 14.20
CA LEU A 264 -0.89 -9.49 14.36
C LEU A 264 -0.60 -9.95 15.79
N ARG A 265 0.37 -10.86 15.97
CA ARG A 265 0.77 -11.38 17.29
C ARG A 265 2.17 -10.93 17.66
N VAL A 266 2.29 -10.07 18.68
CA VAL A 266 3.58 -9.59 19.21
C VAL A 266 4.52 -10.71 19.66
N SER A 267 3.99 -11.82 20.16
CA SER A 267 4.78 -12.94 20.68
C SER A 267 5.19 -13.95 19.60
N LEU A 268 4.92 -13.69 18.31
CA LEU A 268 5.36 -14.61 17.26
C LEU A 268 6.85 -14.41 16.99
N ALA A 269 7.59 -15.53 16.99
CA ALA A 269 8.98 -15.56 16.53
C ALA A 269 9.02 -15.32 15.01
N LEU A 270 9.99 -14.54 14.55
CA LEU A 270 10.15 -14.18 13.15
C LEU A 270 10.96 -15.24 12.38
N GLY A 271 10.78 -15.26 11.06
CA GLY A 271 11.55 -16.11 10.16
C GLY A 271 13.06 -15.83 10.25
N THR A 272 13.88 -16.85 10.08
CA THR A 272 15.35 -16.75 10.25
C THR A 272 16.00 -15.74 9.30
N GLU A 273 15.46 -15.58 8.09
CA GLU A 273 15.94 -14.58 7.12
C GLU A 273 15.56 -13.15 7.52
N VAL A 274 14.36 -12.96 8.09
CA VAL A 274 13.91 -11.65 8.63
C VAL A 274 14.79 -11.23 9.81
N ILE A 275 15.10 -12.16 10.72
CA ILE A 275 16.04 -11.93 11.83
C ILE A 275 17.44 -11.59 11.31
N ALA A 276 17.95 -12.34 10.32
CA ALA A 276 19.24 -12.07 9.70
C ALA A 276 19.28 -10.69 9.00
N ARG A 277 18.20 -10.28 8.34
CA ARG A 277 18.07 -8.96 7.71
C ARG A 277 18.05 -7.84 8.75
N ALA A 278 17.30 -7.99 9.84
CA ALA A 278 17.30 -7.05 10.96
C ALA A 278 18.70 -6.91 11.58
N ALA A 279 19.40 -8.03 11.79
CA ALA A 279 20.76 -8.04 12.33
C ALA A 279 21.78 -7.34 11.41
N LYS A 280 21.65 -7.45 10.07
CA LYS A 280 22.45 -6.67 9.10
C LYS A 280 22.24 -5.16 9.28
N CYS A 281 21.03 -4.72 9.63
CA CYS A 281 20.70 -3.34 9.97
C CYS A 281 21.07 -2.94 11.42
N GLY A 282 21.78 -3.79 12.17
CA GLY A 282 22.15 -3.52 13.57
C GLY A 282 21.02 -3.77 14.59
N ILE A 283 19.91 -4.37 14.18
CA ILE A 283 18.70 -4.57 14.98
C ILE A 283 18.67 -6.02 15.48
N ASN A 284 18.91 -6.22 16.78
CA ASN A 284 18.90 -7.54 17.40
C ASN A 284 17.50 -7.87 17.96
N ILE A 285 16.72 -8.65 17.20
CA ILE A 285 15.33 -9.00 17.51
C ILE A 285 15.05 -10.48 17.20
N THR A 286 14.07 -11.06 17.88
CA THR A 286 13.64 -12.46 17.71
C THR A 286 12.13 -12.60 17.46
N THR A 287 11.35 -11.64 17.96
CA THR A 287 9.88 -11.61 17.85
C THR A 287 9.38 -10.36 17.14
N PHE A 288 8.16 -10.43 16.60
CA PHE A 288 7.49 -9.29 15.99
C PHE A 288 7.30 -8.12 16.96
N GLY A 289 7.04 -8.41 18.25
CA GLY A 289 6.87 -7.41 19.29
C GLY A 289 8.12 -6.56 19.50
N GLU A 290 9.29 -7.21 19.60
CA GLU A 290 10.58 -6.53 19.78
C GLU A 290 10.93 -5.63 18.59
N LEU A 291 10.68 -6.08 17.36
CA LEU A 291 10.86 -5.25 16.17
C LEU A 291 9.91 -4.05 16.13
N LEU A 292 8.65 -4.24 16.52
CA LEU A 292 7.66 -3.18 16.56
C LEU A 292 7.99 -2.13 17.64
N ASP A 293 8.50 -2.56 18.79
CA ASP A 293 9.01 -1.66 19.83
C ASP A 293 10.26 -0.89 19.37
N ALA A 294 11.21 -1.56 18.69
CA ALA A 294 12.37 -0.90 18.08
C ALA A 294 11.97 0.14 17.02
N PHE A 295 10.98 -0.19 16.17
CA PHE A 295 10.43 0.74 15.18
C PHE A 295 9.86 2.01 15.83
N PHE A 296 8.96 1.87 16.82
CA PHE A 296 8.36 3.03 17.49
C PHE A 296 9.36 3.83 18.31
N LEU A 297 10.37 3.19 18.91
CA LEU A 297 11.46 3.88 19.59
C LEU A 297 12.27 4.75 18.61
N THR A 298 12.69 4.20 17.46
CA THR A 298 13.40 4.97 16.43
C THR A 298 12.55 6.13 15.92
N MET A 299 11.30 5.88 15.53
CA MET A 299 10.38 6.94 15.09
C MET A 299 10.17 8.05 16.12
N SER A 300 10.29 7.75 17.42
CA SER A 300 10.16 8.73 18.52
C SER A 300 11.46 9.48 18.84
N CYS A 301 12.61 8.99 18.35
CA CYS A 301 13.94 9.54 18.60
C CYS A 301 14.57 10.23 17.39
N SER A 302 14.05 9.98 16.18
CA SER A 302 14.51 10.58 14.94
C SER A 302 13.96 11.99 14.70
N ASP A 303 14.78 12.85 14.08
CA ASP A 303 14.44 14.25 13.80
C ASP A 303 13.90 14.42 12.37
N LEU A 304 12.87 13.64 12.03
CA LEU A 304 12.26 13.66 10.71
C LEU A 304 11.26 14.82 10.59
N PRO A 305 11.36 15.69 9.57
CA PRO A 305 10.34 16.68 9.28
C PRO A 305 9.12 16.05 8.58
N CYS A 306 7.97 16.72 8.65
CA CYS A 306 6.86 16.43 7.74
C CYS A 306 7.24 16.84 6.30
N VAL A 307 6.52 16.32 5.30
CA VAL A 307 6.81 16.63 3.89
C VAL A 307 6.45 18.08 3.57
N ASP A 308 7.39 18.87 3.06
CA ASP A 308 7.13 20.25 2.62
C ASP A 308 6.55 20.29 1.21
N VAL A 309 7.08 19.46 0.30
CA VAL A 309 6.81 19.54 -1.14
C VAL A 309 6.36 18.18 -1.69
N LEU A 310 5.22 18.17 -2.39
CA LEU A 310 4.79 17.05 -3.23
C LEU A 310 5.22 17.30 -4.68
N GLN A 311 5.87 16.32 -5.29
CA GLN A 311 6.33 16.39 -6.68
C GLN A 311 5.96 15.13 -7.46
N LEU A 312 5.50 15.32 -8.70
CA LEU A 312 5.30 14.27 -9.69
C LEU A 312 6.35 14.42 -10.80
N GLU A 313 7.21 13.43 -10.94
CA GLU A 313 8.19 13.39 -12.03
C GLU A 313 7.66 12.51 -13.16
N TYR A 314 7.46 13.09 -14.34
CA TYR A 314 6.99 12.35 -15.51
C TYR A 314 8.18 11.93 -16.36
N CYS A 315 8.27 10.64 -16.69
CA CYS A 315 9.38 10.09 -17.50
C CYS A 315 8.86 9.43 -18.78
N HIS A 316 9.52 9.69 -19.91
CA HIS A 316 9.16 9.09 -21.20
C HIS A 316 9.79 7.70 -21.35
N GLN A 317 8.96 6.67 -21.47
CA GLN A 317 9.37 5.26 -21.42
C GLN A 317 10.43 4.88 -22.46
N ALA A 318 10.36 5.40 -23.69
CA ALA A 318 11.25 4.98 -24.78
C ALA A 318 12.64 5.66 -24.75
N SER A 319 12.78 6.80 -24.07
CA SER A 319 14.04 7.55 -23.98
C SER A 319 14.58 7.68 -22.55
N THR A 320 13.84 7.19 -21.55
CA THR A 320 14.09 7.36 -20.10
C THR A 320 14.30 8.81 -19.65
N SER A 321 13.96 9.78 -20.50
CA SER A 321 14.15 11.20 -20.25
C SER A 321 12.98 11.77 -19.44
N ILE A 322 13.29 12.62 -18.48
CA ILE A 322 12.29 13.43 -17.77
C ILE A 322 11.54 14.29 -18.79
N ILE A 323 10.21 14.22 -18.73
CA ILE A 323 9.26 15.06 -19.46
C ILE A 323 9.09 16.38 -18.70
N ASP A 324 8.77 16.28 -17.40
CA ASP A 324 8.61 17.43 -16.51
C ASP A 324 8.61 17.00 -15.04
N ASN A 325 8.80 17.98 -14.14
CA ASN A 325 8.69 17.86 -12.69
C ASN A 325 7.56 18.79 -12.19
N VAL A 326 6.39 18.22 -11.91
CA VAL A 326 5.18 18.97 -11.55
C VAL A 326 5.01 19.04 -10.04
N LEU A 327 4.93 20.25 -9.48
CA LEU A 327 4.59 20.46 -8.08
C LEU A 327 3.09 20.24 -7.85
N VAL A 328 2.74 19.51 -6.79
CA VAL A 328 1.34 19.20 -6.46
C VAL A 328 0.91 19.99 -5.22
N PRO A 329 -0.14 20.84 -5.30
CA PRO A 329 -0.69 21.50 -4.12
C PRO A 329 -1.39 20.48 -3.22
N PHE A 330 -1.22 20.62 -1.90
CA PHE A 330 -1.83 19.75 -0.91
C PHE A 330 -2.98 20.46 -0.18
N ASP A 331 -4.20 19.96 -0.36
CA ASP A 331 -5.37 20.29 0.47
C ASP A 331 -5.83 19.01 1.19
N GLU A 332 -5.51 18.91 2.48
CA GLU A 332 -5.88 17.76 3.30
C GLU A 332 -7.39 17.58 3.41
N SER A 333 -8.16 18.68 3.43
CA SER A 333 -9.61 18.64 3.59
C SER A 333 -10.29 18.08 2.35
N GLN A 334 -9.84 18.51 1.15
CA GLN A 334 -10.31 17.99 -0.12
C GLN A 334 -9.93 16.51 -0.29
N LEU A 335 -8.68 16.16 0.03
CA LEU A 335 -8.17 14.78 -0.03
C LEU A 335 -8.97 13.84 0.88
N ARG A 336 -9.18 14.21 2.15
CA ARG A 336 -9.98 13.41 3.10
C ARG A 336 -11.43 13.28 2.65
N ALA A 337 -12.05 14.35 2.16
CA ALA A 337 -13.42 14.29 1.64
C ALA A 337 -13.54 13.34 0.43
N GLU A 338 -12.53 13.27 -0.44
CA GLU A 338 -12.50 12.29 -1.53
C GLU A 338 -12.25 10.86 -1.05
N LEU A 339 -11.29 10.67 -0.14
CA LEU A 339 -11.04 9.38 0.50
C LEU A 339 -12.30 8.83 1.18
N GLN A 340 -13.04 9.66 1.93
CA GLN A 340 -14.30 9.27 2.57
C GLN A 340 -15.30 8.73 1.54
N ARG A 341 -15.53 9.45 0.43
CA ARG A 341 -16.40 9.00 -0.68
C ARG A 341 -15.93 7.68 -1.27
N ASN A 342 -14.62 7.50 -1.46
CA ASN A 342 -14.04 6.25 -1.97
C ASN A 342 -14.25 5.09 -0.98
N LEU A 343 -14.11 5.33 0.32
CA LEU A 343 -14.28 4.33 1.37
C LEU A 343 -15.74 3.90 1.60
N GLU A 344 -16.75 4.71 1.24
CA GLU A 344 -18.16 4.29 1.25
C GLU A 344 -18.39 2.98 0.47
N TYR A 345 -17.72 2.83 -0.68
CA TYR A 345 -17.76 1.59 -1.45
C TYR A 345 -17.16 0.43 -0.65
N TRP A 346 -15.94 0.60 -0.13
CA TRP A 346 -15.23 -0.44 0.62
C TRP A 346 -15.92 -0.87 1.91
N ARG A 347 -16.62 0.06 2.59
CA ARG A 347 -17.47 -0.23 3.77
C ARG A 347 -18.81 -0.89 3.42
N GLY A 348 -19.11 -1.10 2.13
CA GLY A 348 -20.38 -1.67 1.68
C GLY A 348 -21.58 -0.72 1.77
N GLN A 349 -21.34 0.58 1.95
CA GLN A 349 -22.38 1.61 2.12
C GLN A 349 -23.02 1.99 0.77
N ARG A 350 -22.31 1.77 -0.34
CA ARG A 350 -22.82 1.93 -1.71
C ARG A 350 -22.21 0.93 -2.67
N GLU A 351 -22.83 0.78 -3.83
CA GLU A 351 -22.31 0.01 -4.98
C GLU A 351 -21.21 0.78 -5.75
N PRO A 352 -20.36 0.06 -6.52
CA PRO A 352 -19.26 0.68 -7.27
C PRO A 352 -19.80 1.42 -8.50
N LYS A 353 -19.25 2.60 -8.75
CA LYS A 353 -19.59 3.46 -9.88
C LYS A 353 -18.71 3.17 -11.10
N GLY A 354 -19.27 3.37 -12.28
CA GLY A 354 -18.48 3.52 -13.49
C GLY A 354 -17.79 4.89 -13.53
N VAL A 355 -17.19 5.23 -14.67
CA VAL A 355 -16.72 6.60 -14.93
C VAL A 355 -17.91 7.55 -15.14
N ASP A 356 -17.67 8.85 -15.02
CA ASP A 356 -18.68 9.85 -15.38
C ASP A 356 -18.97 9.83 -16.89
N ILE A 357 -20.12 10.37 -17.30
CA ILE A 357 -20.65 10.22 -18.67
C ILE A 357 -19.75 10.90 -19.70
N GLU A 358 -19.20 12.04 -19.30
CA GLU A 358 -18.21 12.89 -19.97
C GLU A 358 -16.85 12.18 -20.07
N GLU A 359 -16.53 11.34 -19.09
CA GLU A 359 -15.28 10.56 -19.01
C GLU A 359 -15.36 9.18 -19.68
N ALA A 360 -16.45 8.87 -20.39
CA ALA A 360 -16.63 7.58 -21.05
C ALA A 360 -15.54 7.22 -22.07
N TRP A 361 -14.75 8.20 -22.54
CA TRP A 361 -13.56 8.00 -23.35
C TRP A 361 -12.52 7.11 -22.63
N LYS A 362 -12.43 7.16 -21.28
CA LYS A 362 -11.59 6.27 -20.46
C LYS A 362 -11.83 4.78 -20.74
N CYS A 363 -13.05 4.39 -21.15
CA CYS A 363 -13.39 3.00 -21.45
C CYS A 363 -12.71 2.45 -22.71
N THR A 364 -12.23 3.30 -23.62
CA THR A 364 -11.65 2.92 -24.92
C THR A 364 -10.42 2.01 -24.79
N TRP A 365 -9.65 2.15 -23.71
CA TRP A 365 -8.45 1.31 -23.43
C TRP A 365 -8.64 0.40 -22.22
N CYS A 366 -9.87 0.30 -21.69
CA CYS A 366 -10.17 -0.50 -20.51
C CYS A 366 -10.22 -1.99 -20.84
N THR A 367 -9.34 -2.77 -20.21
CA THR A 367 -9.22 -4.23 -20.38
C THR A 367 -10.49 -5.01 -20.05
N PHE A 368 -11.44 -4.39 -19.34
CA PHE A 368 -12.71 -4.99 -18.91
C PHE A 368 -13.93 -4.50 -19.71
N VAL A 369 -13.75 -3.69 -20.76
CA VAL A 369 -14.85 -3.02 -21.50
C VAL A 369 -15.93 -4.01 -21.98
N GLU A 370 -15.53 -5.17 -22.51
CA GLU A 370 -16.43 -6.22 -23.02
C GLU A 370 -17.32 -6.87 -21.95
N ILE A 371 -16.94 -6.78 -20.67
CA ILE A 371 -17.70 -7.35 -19.54
C ILE A 371 -18.29 -6.28 -18.61
N CYS A 372 -18.02 -5.00 -18.88
CA CYS A 372 -18.43 -3.89 -18.03
C CYS A 372 -19.94 -3.61 -18.13
N ASP A 373 -20.66 -3.84 -17.03
CA ASP A 373 -22.11 -3.64 -16.93
C ASP A 373 -22.51 -2.18 -17.15
N TRP A 374 -21.77 -1.22 -16.59
CA TRP A 374 -21.99 0.21 -16.80
C TRP A 374 -21.95 0.59 -18.29
N LYS A 375 -21.01 0.02 -19.06
CA LYS A 375 -20.91 0.28 -20.50
C LYS A 375 -22.06 -0.36 -21.28
N LYS A 376 -22.43 -1.60 -20.93
CA LYS A 376 -23.56 -2.32 -21.56
C LYS A 376 -24.90 -1.64 -21.31
N ASN A 377 -25.15 -1.21 -20.09
CA ASN A 377 -26.39 -0.53 -19.73
C ASN A 377 -26.51 0.83 -20.44
N ARG A 378 -25.40 1.56 -20.62
CA ARG A 378 -25.38 2.79 -21.44
C ARG A 378 -25.73 2.52 -22.91
N SER A 379 -25.22 1.45 -23.52
CA SER A 379 -25.58 1.07 -24.90
C SER A 379 -27.03 0.60 -25.06
N GLN A 380 -27.77 0.37 -23.97
CA GLN A 380 -29.19 -0.01 -23.98
C GLN A 380 -30.13 1.18 -23.72
N VAL A 381 -29.62 2.37 -23.38
CA VAL A 381 -30.41 3.60 -23.35
C VAL A 381 -30.53 4.12 -24.78
N PRO A 382 -31.73 4.17 -25.39
CA PRO A 382 -31.87 4.68 -26.74
C PRO A 382 -31.58 6.19 -26.80
N GLU A 383 -30.87 6.63 -27.85
CA GLU A 383 -30.73 8.04 -28.20
C GLU A 383 -32.10 8.63 -28.60
N SER A 384 -32.92 8.97 -27.61
CA SER A 384 -34.32 9.34 -27.79
C SER A 384 -34.74 10.60 -27.00
N PHE A 385 -33.79 11.50 -26.72
CA PHE A 385 -34.06 12.85 -26.21
C PHE A 385 -33.12 13.93 -26.78
N HIS A 386 -32.99 13.99 -28.10
CA HIS A 386 -32.48 15.18 -28.82
C HIS A 386 -33.35 15.53 -30.03
N MET A 387 -34.60 15.91 -29.76
CA MET A 387 -35.42 16.76 -30.64
C MET A 387 -36.41 17.57 -29.79
N ASN A 388 -36.07 18.84 -29.54
CA ASN A 388 -36.92 20.03 -29.67
C ASN A 388 -36.18 21.26 -29.13
#